data_AF-A0A0S8H1T5-F1
#
_entry.id   AF-A0A0S8H1T5-F1
#
_cell.length_a   1.000
_cell.length_b   1.000
_cell.length_c   1.000
_cell.angle_alpha   90.00
_cell.angle_beta   90.00
_cell.angle_gamma   90.00
#
_symmetry.space_group_name_H-M   'P 1'
#
loop_
_entity.id
_entity.type
_entity.pdbx_description
1 polymer ?
#
loop_
_entity_poly.entity_id
_entity_poly.type
_entity_poly.pdbx_seq_one_letter_code
_entity_poly.pdbx_strand_id
1 'polypeptide(L)'
;MSLVYVLLNTEPSQMESVLNATKEIEGVEEAYMVYGIYDICVKIKTEFPQNLKGIVQKIRSLENVLYTLTLIVVEQPEIQENVKALNY
;
A
#
# COMPACT_ATOMS: atom_id res chain seq x y z
N MET A 1 -14.21 -6.43 6.22
CA MET A 1 -12.91 -5.75 6.09
C MET A 1 -11.82 -6.65 5.50
N SER A 2 -11.24 -6.23 4.38
CA SER A 2 -10.03 -6.83 3.77
C SER A 2 -8.86 -5.87 3.94
N LEU A 3 -7.71 -6.39 4.38
CA LEU A 3 -6.45 -5.66 4.45
C LEU A 3 -5.50 -6.20 3.37
N VAL A 4 -4.91 -5.30 2.60
CA VAL A 4 -3.96 -5.64 1.54
C VAL A 4 -2.81 -4.68 1.56
N TYR A 5 -1.61 -5.20 1.34
CA TYR A 5 -0.43 -4.39 1.07
C TYR A 5 -0.06 -4.48 -0.41
N VAL A 6 0.32 -3.35 -0.99
CA VAL A 6 0.89 -3.30 -2.34
C VAL A 6 2.26 -2.66 -2.25
N LEU A 7 3.28 -3.40 -2.66
CA LEU A 7 4.64 -2.91 -2.77
C LEU A 7 4.89 -2.49 -4.21
N LEU A 8 5.50 -1.33 -4.41
CA LEU A 8 5.72 -0.73 -5.72
C LEU A 8 7.20 -0.50 -5.97
N ASN A 9 7.64 -0.75 -7.20
CA ASN A 9 8.82 -0.11 -7.77
C ASN A 9 8.37 0.95 -8.76
N THR A 10 9.13 2.03 -8.80
CA THR A 10 8.83 3.23 -9.57
C THR A 10 10.01 3.61 -10.46
N GLU A 11 9.79 4.48 -11.43
CA GLU A 11 10.91 5.19 -12.03
C GLU A 11 11.62 6.02 -10.95
N PRO A 12 12.95 5.90 -10.77
CA PRO A 12 13.65 6.48 -9.62
C PRO A 12 13.45 7.98 -9.42
N SER A 13 13.27 8.73 -10.51
CA SER A 13 13.05 10.19 -10.47
C SER A 13 11.59 10.58 -10.18
N GLN A 14 10.66 9.62 -10.14
CA GLN A 14 9.21 9.85 -10.06
C GLN A 14 8.59 9.29 -8.77
N MET A 15 9.39 8.74 -7.87
CA MET A 15 8.92 8.11 -6.63
C MET A 15 7.98 9.01 -5.80
N GLU A 16 8.32 10.29 -5.65
CA GLU A 16 7.49 11.25 -4.91
C GLU A 16 6.14 11.50 -5.61
N SER A 17 6.15 11.61 -6.94
CA SER A 17 4.94 11.79 -7.74
C SER A 17 4.00 10.58 -7.61
N VAL A 18 4.56 9.37 -7.75
CA VAL A 18 3.80 8.12 -7.59
C VAL A 18 3.25 7.98 -6.18
N LEU A 19 4.03 8.32 -5.15
CA LEU A 19 3.58 8.29 -3.75
C LEU A 19 2.38 9.22 -3.53
N ASN A 20 2.46 10.46 -4.02
CA ASN A 20 1.39 11.43 -3.88
C ASN A 20 0.13 10.98 -4.65
N ALA A 21 0.28 10.56 -5.90
CA ALA A 21 -0.84 10.04 -6.69
C ALA A 21 -1.49 8.81 -6.05
N THR A 22 -0.69 7.94 -5.42
CA THR A 22 -1.20 6.75 -4.70
C THR A 22 -2.04 7.13 -3.49
N LYS A 23 -1.64 8.16 -2.73
CA LYS A 23 -2.39 8.63 -1.54
C LYS A 23 -3.77 9.19 -1.88
N GLU A 24 -3.95 9.72 -3.08
CA GLU A 24 -5.24 10.25 -3.56
C GLU A 24 -6.22 9.16 -4.01
N ILE A 25 -5.79 7.89 -4.09
CA ILE A 25 -6.67 6.79 -4.50
C ILE A 25 -7.59 6.39 -3.34
N GLU A 26 -8.90 6.53 -3.56
CA GLU A 26 -9.92 6.06 -2.62
C GLU A 26 -9.71 4.58 -2.23
N GLY A 27 -9.62 4.31 -0.92
CA GLY A 27 -9.38 3.00 -0.35
C GLY A 27 -7.91 2.73 0.04
N VAL A 28 -6.98 3.61 -0.34
CA VAL A 28 -5.63 3.64 0.25
C VAL A 28 -5.74 4.26 1.66
N GLU A 29 -5.38 3.49 2.68
CA GLU A 29 -5.36 3.94 4.08
C GLU A 29 -4.03 4.62 4.39
N GLU A 30 -2.92 4.02 3.95
CA GLU A 30 -1.56 4.53 4.17
C GLU A 30 -0.69 4.28 2.93
N ALA A 31 0.30 5.15 2.69
CA ALA A 31 1.34 4.91 1.70
C ALA A 31 2.66 5.55 2.17
N TYR A 32 3.74 4.77 2.09
CA TYR A 32 5.05 5.13 2.60
C TYR A 32 6.12 4.88 1.56
N MET A 33 7.07 5.80 1.47
CA MET A 33 8.35 5.52 0.83
C MET A 33 9.18 4.67 1.79
N VAL A 34 9.81 3.62 1.29
CA VAL A 34 10.53 2.64 2.12
C VAL A 34 11.94 2.41 1.60
N TYR A 35 12.86 2.10 2.51
CA TYR A 35 14.18 1.59 2.14
C TYR A 35 14.11 0.09 1.95
N GLY A 36 14.44 -0.41 0.76
CA GLY A 36 14.45 -1.83 0.44
C GLY A 36 14.59 -2.09 -1.05
N ILE A 37 14.18 -3.29 -1.48
CA ILE A 37 14.10 -3.63 -2.91
C ILE A 37 12.86 -3.01 -3.60
N TYR A 38 11.95 -2.45 -2.80
CA TYR A 38 10.77 -1.70 -3.24
C TYR A 38 10.90 -0.26 -2.80
N ASP A 39 10.21 0.62 -3.49
CA ASP A 39 10.26 2.07 -3.28
C ASP A 39 9.12 2.55 -2.40
N ILE A 40 7.92 1.98 -2.58
CA ILE A 40 6.69 2.40 -1.88
C ILE A 40 5.97 1.18 -1.33
N CYS A 41 5.50 1.28 -0.08
CA CYS A 41 4.57 0.35 0.55
C CYS A 41 3.21 1.03 0.75
N VAL A 42 2.15 0.41 0.24
CA VAL A 42 0.78 0.92 0.30
C VAL A 42 -0.07 -0.03 1.11
N LYS A 43 -0.86 0.50 2.04
CA LYS A 43 -1.86 -0.24 2.82
C LYS A 43 -3.24 0.13 2.31
N ILE A 44 -4.00 -0.87 1.90
CA ILE A 44 -5.37 -0.75 1.42
C ILE A 44 -6.27 -1.42 2.44
N LYS A 45 -7.34 -0.72 2.84
CA LYS A 45 -8.36 -1.26 3.73
C LYS A 45 -9.73 -0.97 3.16
N THR A 46 -10.53 -2.01 3.00
CA THR A 46 -11.87 -1.88 2.43
C THR A 46 -12.84 -2.83 3.11
N GLU A 47 -14.08 -2.40 3.30
CA GLU A 47 -15.15 -3.28 3.77
C GLU A 47 -15.66 -4.24 2.70
N PHE A 48 -15.37 -3.94 1.43
CA PHE A 48 -15.94 -4.60 0.27
C PHE A 48 -14.83 -5.26 -0.56
N PRO A 49 -14.62 -6.58 -0.43
CA PRO A 49 -13.56 -7.30 -1.15
C PRO A 49 -13.61 -7.10 -2.68
N GLN A 50 -14.81 -6.87 -3.24
CA GLN A 50 -14.99 -6.59 -4.67
C GLN A 50 -14.30 -5.31 -5.15
N ASN A 51 -14.12 -4.31 -4.27
CA ASN A 51 -13.50 -3.04 -4.61
C ASN A 51 -11.97 -3.16 -4.70
N LEU A 52 -11.39 -4.14 -4.01
CA LEU A 52 -9.94 -4.33 -3.92
C LEU A 52 -9.29 -4.44 -5.30
N LYS A 53 -9.87 -5.24 -6.19
CA LYS A 53 -9.33 -5.42 -7.55
C LYS A 53 -9.24 -4.09 -8.29
N GLY A 54 -10.25 -3.23 -8.14
CA GLY A 54 -10.27 -1.90 -8.76
C GLY A 54 -9.21 -0.97 -8.18
N ILE A 55 -9.03 -0.96 -6.86
CA ILE A 55 -8.02 -0.13 -6.18
C ILE A 55 -6.61 -0.56 -6.59
N VAL A 56 -6.32 -1.87 -6.54
CA VAL A 56 -5.01 -2.42 -6.96
C VAL A 56 -4.76 -2.11 -8.44
N GLN A 57 -5.77 -2.21 -9.30
CA GLN A 57 -5.63 -1.88 -10.72
C GLN A 57 -5.34 -0.40 -10.94
N LYS A 58 -6.00 0.52 -10.21
CA LYS A 58 -5.71 1.95 -10.25
C LYS A 58 -4.25 2.23 -9.91
N ILE A 59 -3.75 1.67 -8.81
CA ILE A 59 -2.35 1.81 -8.38
C ILE A 59 -1.40 1.28 -9.47
N ARG A 60 -1.65 0.08 -10.00
CA ARG A 60 -0.83 -0.54 -11.06
C ARG A 60 -0.83 0.25 -12.37
N SER A 61 -1.86 1.05 -12.62
CA SER A 61 -1.98 1.88 -13.82
C SER A 61 -1.42 3.28 -13.68
N LEU A 62 -0.95 3.67 -12.49
CA LEU A 62 -0.29 4.96 -12.32
C LEU A 62 0.95 5.04 -13.22
N GLU A 63 1.13 6.19 -13.83
CA GLU A 63 2.34 6.46 -14.61
C GLU A 63 3.57 6.29 -13.71
N ASN A 64 4.64 5.75 -14.27
CA ASN A 64 5.92 5.50 -13.57
C ASN A 64 5.90 4.38 -12.52
N VAL A 65 4.81 3.61 -12.39
CA VAL A 65 4.83 2.33 -11.68
C VAL A 65 5.38 1.24 -12.60
N LEU A 66 6.49 0.61 -12.19
CA LEU A 66 7.18 -0.41 -12.97
C LEU A 66 6.76 -1.82 -12.59
N TYR A 67 6.82 -2.13 -11.29
CA TYR A 67 6.52 -3.44 -10.76
C TYR A 67 5.67 -3.31 -9.51
N THR A 68 4.80 -4.28 -9.29
CA THR A 68 4.01 -4.33 -8.06
C THR A 68 3.94 -5.75 -7.51
N LEU A 69 4.00 -5.87 -6.19
CA LEU A 69 3.69 -7.09 -5.45
C LEU A 69 2.49 -6.84 -4.56
N THR A 70 1.45 -7.67 -4.69
CA THR A 70 0.23 -7.54 -3.91
C THR A 70 0.18 -8.65 -2.85
N LEU A 71 0.08 -8.25 -1.58
CA LEU A 71 0.03 -9.13 -0.42
C LEU A 71 -1.35 -9.02 0.22
N ILE A 72 -2.19 -10.03 -0.01
CA ILE A 72 -3.51 -10.10 0.63
C ILE A 72 -3.33 -10.71 2.01
N VAL A 73 -3.76 -9.99 3.04
CA VAL A 73 -3.67 -10.47 4.42
C VAL A 73 -4.75 -11.52 4.64
N VAL A 74 -4.33 -12.75 4.95
CA VAL A 74 -5.23 -13.89 5.22
C VAL A 74 -5.61 -14.03 6.68
N GLU A 75 -4.80 -13.49 7.58
CA GLU A 75 -5.00 -13.52 9.02
C GLU A 75 -4.45 -12.21 9.61
N GLN A 76 -5.29 -11.50 10.36
CA GLN A 76 -4.87 -10.33 11.12
C GLN A 76 -4.71 -10.75 12.58
N PRO A 77 -3.55 -10.50 13.22
CA PRO A 77 -3.45 -10.70 14.65
C PRO A 77 -4.46 -9.80 15.37
N GLU A 78 -5.17 -10.34 16.35
CA GLU A 78 -5.93 -9.52 17.29
C GLU A 78 -4.93 -8.68 18.08
N ILE A 79 -4.82 -7.39 17.71
CA ILE A 79 -3.99 -6.47 18.48
C ILE A 79 -4.76 -6.18 19.78
N GLN A 80 -4.41 -6.88 20.86
CA GLN A 80 -4.72 -6.39 22.21
C GLN A 80 -3.96 -5.08 22.39
N GLU A 81 -4.67 -3.98 22.62
CA GLU A 81 -4.09 -2.65 22.91
C GLU A 81 -3.34 -2.68 24.25
N ASN A 82 -2.18 -3.33 24.28
CA ASN A 82 -1.20 -3.23 25.35
C ASN A 82 0.16 -3.37 24.70
N VAL A 83 0.78 -2.23 24.36
CA VAL A 83 2.15 -1.83 24.74
C VAL A 83 2.50 -0.59 23.92
N LYS A 84 2.45 0.57 24.60
CA LYS A 84 3.38 1.68 24.35
C LYS A 84 4.81 1.11 24.48
N ALA A 85 5.70 1.47 23.54
CA ALA A 85 7.14 1.17 23.46
C ALA A 85 7.44 0.13 22.36
N LEU A 86 8.29 0.37 21.36
CA LEU A 86 9.44 1.27 21.26
C LEU A 86 9.43 2.02 19.92
N ASN A 87 9.67 3.33 19.99
CA ASN A 87 10.28 4.05 18.89
C ASN A 87 11.76 3.63 18.86
N TYR A 88 12.20 3.01 17.77
CA TYR A 88 13.61 2.95 17.40
C TYR A 88 13.87 3.98 16.31
#